data_AF-A0A2A4QFC8-F1
#
_entry.id   AF-A0A2A4QFC8-F1
#
_cell.length_a   1.000
_cell.length_b   1.000
_cell.length_c   1.000
_cell.angle_alpha   90.00
_cell.angle_beta   90.00
_cell.angle_gamma   90.00
#
_symmetry.space_group_name_H-M   'P 1'
#
loop_
_entity.id
_entity.type
_entity.pdbx_description
1 polymer ?
#
loop_
_entity_poly.entity_id
_entity_poly.type
_entity_poly.pdbx_seq_one_letter_code
_entity_poly.pdbx_strand_id
1 'polypeptide(L)'
;MLFNSERNNHQTVTTGSTPLCIYGPFNFYGEFTSASNAQFDLWLKGRDKNSGIRDFEAVNTLATSAGLSLLTDHTMPANNRLLVFVKNNQ
;
A
#
# COMPACT_ATOMS: atom_id res chain seq x y z
N MET A 1 -11.43 16.66 40.16
CA MET A 1 -11.43 15.79 38.97
C MET A 1 -11.14 16.67 37.76
N LEU A 2 -9.87 16.70 37.36
CA LEU A 2 -9.39 17.47 36.20
C LEU A 2 -9.46 16.54 34.99
N PHE A 3 -10.29 16.88 34.00
CA PHE A 3 -10.27 16.21 32.70
C PHE A 3 -9.18 16.87 31.86
N ASN A 4 -8.04 16.19 31.70
CA ASN A 4 -6.99 16.60 30.76
C ASN A 4 -7.51 16.45 29.32
N SER A 5 -7.89 17.58 28.73
CA SER A 5 -8.10 17.74 27.30
C SER A 5 -6.75 17.95 26.62
N GLU A 6 -5.98 16.88 26.42
CA GLU A 6 -4.92 16.87 25.41
C GLU A 6 -5.57 16.62 24.05
N ARG A 7 -6.05 17.71 23.43
CA ARG A 7 -6.40 17.73 22.01
C ARG A 7 -5.11 17.56 21.24
N ASN A 8 -4.83 16.31 20.87
CA ASN A 8 -3.76 15.97 19.93
C ASN A 8 -3.91 16.83 18.68
N ASN A 9 -2.86 17.60 18.41
CA ASN A 9 -2.66 18.44 17.24
C ASN A 9 -2.94 17.66 15.95
N HIS A 10 -4.16 17.75 15.43
CA HIS A 10 -4.42 17.44 14.03
C HIS A 10 -4.03 18.67 13.21
N GLN A 11 -2.73 18.96 13.14
CA GLN A 11 -2.21 19.87 12.14
C GLN A 11 -2.25 19.13 10.81
N THR A 12 -3.29 19.35 10.01
CA THR A 12 -3.26 19.05 8.57
C THR A 12 -2.31 20.06 7.91
N VAL A 13 -1.01 19.83 8.06
CA VAL A 13 0.03 20.50 7.29
C VAL A 13 -0.10 20.00 5.86
N THR A 14 -0.91 20.68 5.05
CA THR A 14 -1.01 20.40 3.61
C THR A 14 -0.20 21.45 2.85
N THR A 15 1.09 21.54 3.20
CA THR A 15 2.10 22.27 2.43
C THR A 15 3.15 21.25 2.01
N GLY A 16 2.79 20.44 1.01
CA GLY A 16 3.62 19.35 0.49
C GLY A 16 2.81 18.41 -0.40
N SER A 17 3.45 17.83 -1.41
CA SER A 17 2.88 16.86 -2.36
C SER A 17 1.95 15.85 -1.68
N THR A 18 0.71 15.70 -2.18
CA THR A 18 -0.25 14.72 -1.64
C THR A 18 0.29 13.29 -1.83
N PRO A 19 0.50 12.52 -0.75
CA PRO A 19 0.96 11.14 -0.88
C PRO A 19 -0.17 10.22 -1.32
N LEU A 20 0.14 9.24 -2.17
CA LEU A 20 -0.73 8.12 -2.52
C LEU A 20 -0.39 6.93 -1.64
N CYS A 21 -1.35 6.47 -0.84
CA CYS A 21 -1.19 5.31 0.04
C CYS A 21 -1.97 4.11 -0.51
N ILE A 22 -1.30 2.98 -0.71
CA ILE A 22 -1.91 1.72 -1.15
C ILE A 22 -1.72 0.67 -0.06
N TYR A 23 -2.82 0.13 0.44
CA TYR A 23 -2.85 -0.88 1.48
C TYR A 23 -3.41 -2.20 0.95
N GLY A 24 -2.72 -3.30 1.22
CA GLY A 24 -3.21 -4.64 0.88
C GLY A 24 -2.13 -5.72 0.90
N PRO A 25 -2.49 -6.94 0.54
CA PRO A 25 -1.53 -8.00 0.28
C PRO A 25 -0.81 -7.72 -1.05
N PHE A 26 0.51 -7.81 -1.04
CA PHE A 26 1.34 -7.71 -2.24
C PHE A 26 2.27 -8.91 -2.33
N ASN A 27 2.48 -9.39 -3.55
CA ASN A 27 3.54 -10.34 -3.87
C ASN A 27 4.81 -9.55 -4.22
N PHE A 28 5.96 -10.11 -3.87
CA PHE A 28 7.27 -9.59 -4.26
C PHE A 28 8.00 -10.67 -5.02
N TYR A 29 8.68 -10.30 -6.10
CA TYR A 29 9.41 -11.20 -7.00
C TYR A 29 8.54 -12.29 -7.65
N GLY A 30 7.23 -12.08 -7.75
CA GLY A 30 6.29 -13.07 -8.24
C GLY A 30 6.13 -14.30 -7.33
N GLU A 31 6.71 -14.28 -6.12
CA GLU A 31 6.54 -15.35 -5.14
C GLU A 31 5.44 -15.01 -4.14
N PHE A 32 4.60 -16.00 -3.85
CA PHE A 32 3.60 -15.88 -2.80
C PHE A 32 4.29 -15.85 -1.44
N THR A 33 4.02 -14.80 -0.68
CA THR A 33 4.58 -14.62 0.67
C THR A 33 4.07 -15.67 1.69
N SER A 34 3.06 -16.47 1.35
CA SER A 34 2.62 -17.63 2.14
C SER A 34 1.75 -18.61 1.33
N ALA A 35 1.61 -19.85 1.81
CA ALA A 35 0.70 -20.84 1.23
C ALA A 35 -0.78 -20.42 1.29
N SER A 36 -1.17 -19.66 2.34
CA SER A 36 -2.51 -19.05 2.45
C SER A 36 -2.76 -18.03 1.33
N ASN A 37 -1.74 -17.25 0.95
CA ASN A 37 -1.83 -16.27 -0.13
C ASN A 37 -1.97 -16.93 -1.50
N ALA A 38 -1.32 -18.06 -1.74
CA ALA A 38 -1.53 -18.83 -2.97
C ALA A 38 -2.97 -19.36 -3.07
N GLN A 39 -3.53 -19.86 -1.96
CA GLN A 39 -4.91 -20.35 -1.93
C GLN A 39 -5.94 -19.22 -2.07
N PHE A 40 -5.65 -18.05 -1.50
CA PHE A 40 -6.46 -16.84 -1.66
C PHE A 40 -6.42 -16.29 -3.09
N ASP A 41 -5.25 -16.30 -3.73
CA ASP A 41 -5.09 -15.90 -5.15
C ASP A 41 -5.88 -16.82 -6.09
N LEU A 42 -5.84 -18.14 -5.87
CA LEU A 42 -6.65 -19.11 -6.62
C LEU A 42 -8.16 -18.85 -6.43
N TRP A 43 -8.57 -18.52 -5.21
CA TRP A 43 -9.96 -18.17 -4.92
C TRP A 43 -10.38 -16.85 -5.59
N LEU A 44 -9.52 -15.83 -5.59
CA LEU A 44 -9.75 -14.55 -6.27
C LEU A 44 -9.86 -14.74 -7.79
N LYS A 45 -8.93 -15.48 -8.40
CA LYS A 45 -8.92 -15.80 -9.84
C LYS A 45 -10.13 -16.64 -10.26
N GLY A 46 -10.65 -17.47 -9.36
CA GLY A 46 -11.89 -18.21 -9.54
C GLY A 46 -13.14 -17.32 -9.60
N ARG A 47 -13.10 -16.13 -8.98
CA ARG A 47 -14.19 -15.14 -8.99
C ARG A 47 -14.06 -14.14 -10.12
N ASP A 48 -12.85 -13.64 -10.35
CA ASP A 48 -12.53 -12.73 -11.44
C ASP A 48 -11.08 -12.96 -11.84
N LYS A 49 -10.83 -13.29 -13.11
CA LYS A 49 -9.48 -13.59 -13.62
C LYS A 49 -8.51 -12.41 -13.49
N ASN A 50 -9.02 -11.19 -13.37
CA ASN A 50 -8.23 -9.97 -13.17
C ASN A 50 -8.01 -9.64 -11.68
N SER A 51 -8.67 -10.38 -10.78
CA SER A 51 -8.53 -10.27 -9.34
C SER A 51 -7.51 -11.30 -8.85
N GLY A 52 -6.50 -10.82 -8.14
CA GLY A 52 -5.41 -11.61 -7.59
C GLY A 52 -4.57 -10.73 -6.66
N ILE A 53 -3.64 -11.34 -5.94
CA ILE A 53 -2.68 -10.57 -5.13
C ILE A 53 -1.81 -9.77 -6.10
N ARG A 54 -1.70 -8.45 -5.88
CA ARG A 54 -0.97 -7.57 -6.79
C ARG A 54 0.53 -7.74 -6.59
N ASP A 55 1.25 -7.84 -7.70
CA ASP A 55 2.71 -7.77 -7.66
C ASP A 55 3.14 -6.33 -7.35
N PHE A 56 4.00 -6.19 -6.35
CA PHE A 56 4.57 -4.90 -5.97
C PHE A 56 5.25 -4.23 -7.17
N GLU A 57 5.95 -5.00 -7.99
CA GLU A 57 6.67 -4.53 -9.18
C GLU A 57 5.72 -3.89 -10.18
N ALA A 58 4.57 -4.52 -10.45
CA ALA A 58 3.57 -3.98 -11.37
C ALA A 58 3.00 -2.64 -10.86
N VAL A 59 2.73 -2.56 -9.55
CA VAL A 59 2.25 -1.32 -8.91
C VAL A 59 3.32 -0.24 -8.94
N ASN A 60 4.57 -0.58 -8.65
CA ASN A 60 5.69 0.34 -8.67
C ASN A 60 5.98 0.86 -10.09
N THR A 61 5.93 0.00 -11.11
CA THR A 61 6.07 0.41 -12.52
C THR A 61 4.96 1.35 -12.94
N LEU A 62 3.71 1.05 -12.58
CA LEU A 62 2.57 1.94 -12.89
C LEU A 62 2.71 3.29 -12.18
N ALA A 63 3.05 3.29 -10.89
CA ALA A 63 3.28 4.51 -10.12
C ALA A 63 4.41 5.35 -10.73
N THR A 64 5.54 4.72 -11.07
CA THR A 64 6.67 5.37 -11.73
C THR A 64 6.27 5.99 -13.06
N SER A 65 5.49 5.28 -13.88
CA SER A 65 4.98 5.80 -15.16
C SER A 65 4.05 7.00 -15.00
N ALA A 66 3.38 7.11 -13.85
CA ALA A 66 2.52 8.24 -13.49
C ALA A 66 3.30 9.41 -12.83
N GLY A 67 4.63 9.32 -12.75
CA GLY A 67 5.47 10.33 -12.10
C GLY A 67 5.43 10.29 -10.57
N LEU A 68 5.05 9.15 -9.99
CA LEU A 68 5.10 8.91 -8.55
C LEU A 68 6.35 8.10 -8.22
N SER A 69 7.00 8.38 -7.09
CA SER A 69 8.07 7.56 -6.53
C SER A 69 7.62 6.91 -5.24
N LEU A 70 8.08 5.69 -4.98
CA LEU A 70 7.85 5.03 -3.70
C LEU A 70 8.65 5.76 -2.62
N LEU A 71 7.94 6.33 -1.66
CA LEU A 71 8.51 6.98 -0.49
C LEU A 71 8.79 5.97 0.62
N THR A 72 7.86 5.05 0.88
CA THR A 72 8.00 4.07 1.97
C THR A 72 7.19 2.80 1.73
N ASP A 73 7.72 1.65 2.15
CA ASP A 73 7.03 0.36 2.26
C ASP A 73 7.02 -0.07 3.73
N HIS A 74 5.83 -0.16 4.33
CA HIS A 74 5.66 -0.65 5.69
C HIS A 74 5.10 -2.07 5.70
N THR A 75 5.79 -2.98 6.39
CA THR A 75 5.27 -4.28 6.78
C THR A 75 4.16 -4.14 7.82
N MET A 76 3.03 -4.80 7.59
CA MET A 76 1.88 -4.80 8.50
C MET A 76 1.47 -6.24 8.85
N PRO A 77 0.68 -6.45 9.92
CA PRO A 77 0.18 -7.77 10.28
C PRO A 77 -0.57 -8.47 9.14
N ALA A 78 -0.64 -9.80 9.19
CA ALA A 78 -1.33 -10.64 8.21
C ALA A 78 -0.78 -10.56 6.77
N ASN A 79 0.53 -10.34 6.61
CA ASN A 79 1.23 -10.25 5.31
C ASN A 79 0.74 -9.10 4.41
N ASN A 80 0.18 -8.05 5.01
CA ASN A 80 -0.18 -6.83 4.30
C ASN A 80 1.00 -5.86 4.25
N ARG A 81 1.03 -5.02 3.21
CA ARG A 81 1.92 -3.85 3.12
C ARG A 81 1.13 -2.57 3.01
N LEU A 82 1.76 -1.49 3.45
CA LEU A 82 1.35 -0.13 3.15
C LEU A 82 2.45 0.52 2.30
N LEU A 83 2.15 0.76 1.03
CA LEU A 83 3.01 1.46 0.10
C LEU A 83 2.61 2.93 0.07
N VAL A 84 3.56 3.81 0.34
CA VAL A 84 3.38 5.26 0.29
C VAL A 84 4.16 5.79 -0.88
N PHE A 85 3.48 6.42 -1.83
CA PHE A 85 4.07 7.08 -2.99
C PHE A 85 3.90 8.58 -2.90
N VAL A 86 4.82 9.34 -3.49
CA VAL A 86 4.72 10.80 -3.62
C VAL A 86 4.94 11.21 -5.06
N LYS A 87 4.29 12.29 -5.49
CA LYS A 87 4.50 12.84 -6.82
C LYS A 87 5.89 13.45 -6.90
N ASN A 88 6.66 13.03 -7.90
CA ASN A 88 7.91 13.69 -8.22
C ASN A 88 7.56 15.08 -8.74
N ASN A 89 7.95 16.11 -7.99
CA ASN A 89 7.89 17.48 -8.47
C ASN A 89 9.02 17.64 -9.49
N GLN A 90 8.70 17.47 -10.77
CA GLN A 90 9.53 17.93 -11.87
C GLN A 90 9.49 19.46 -11.92
#